data_AF-A0A922I3A7-F1
#
_entry.id   AF-A0A922I3A7-F1
#
_cell.length_a   1.000
_cell.length_b   1.000
_cell.length_c   1.000
_cell.angle_alpha   90.00
_cell.angle_beta   90.00
_cell.angle_gamma   90.00
#
_symmetry.space_group_name_H-M   'P 1'
#
loop_
_entity.id
_entity.type
_entity.pdbx_description
1 polymer ?
#
loop_
_entity_poly.entity_id
_entity_poly.type
_entity_poly.pdbx_seq_one_letter_code
_entity_poly.pdbx_strand_id
1 'polypeptide(L)'
;MDLVNIIEKVRHQHVYIQDERQNIHKLNVDVNDEIDSMIKSVWIIKNQRYICDKLHESHHQLSNDPINLINESNKIQQADFIIGHKKFGSNESLLSQLLQHLRDNPKSISYLLFYAEKECTNFLDLLCKIIISTVYNHCFLEQDKISLIDMMEELIEIYINFYDDLRRHLHSKNSSFGIVYRHFCDEQSELKTFYRLALTKPIMLVLSEDSLFLDIDSNRAVMRFCQEERQKHFGHENTPEYEEKLNRYKKRTIQKMKYFVNNFIRSLKDNVMLFHNHSYG
;
A
#
# COMPACT_ATOMS: atom_id res chain seq x y z
N MET A 1 -34.75 -16.69 -56.98
CA MET A 1 -34.48 -16.54 -55.54
C MET A 1 -35.70 -15.82 -54.98
N ASP A 2 -36.51 -16.52 -54.18
CA ASP A 2 -37.90 -16.15 -53.91
C ASP A 2 -38.02 -15.01 -52.88
N LEU A 3 -38.82 -13.99 -53.17
CA LEU A 3 -38.97 -12.78 -52.34
C LEU A 3 -39.42 -13.12 -50.91
N VAL A 4 -40.21 -14.19 -50.78
CA VAL A 4 -40.72 -14.75 -49.51
C VAL A 4 -39.57 -15.23 -48.62
N ASN A 5 -38.57 -15.91 -49.20
CA ASN A 5 -37.41 -16.43 -48.48
C ASN A 5 -36.53 -15.30 -47.89
N ILE A 6 -36.50 -14.14 -48.56
CA ILE A 6 -35.78 -12.96 -48.06
C ILE A 6 -36.57 -12.32 -46.90
N ILE A 7 -37.89 -12.21 -47.01
CA ILE A 7 -38.75 -11.66 -45.96
C ILE A 7 -38.65 -12.49 -44.68
N GLU A 8 -38.67 -13.82 -44.78
CA GLU A 8 -38.50 -14.71 -43.63
C GLU A 8 -37.12 -14.56 -42.99
N LYS A 9 -36.05 -14.52 -43.80
CA LYS A 9 -34.68 -14.29 -43.29
C LYS A 9 -34.54 -12.97 -42.55
N VAL A 10 -35.09 -11.89 -43.10
CA VAL A 10 -35.06 -10.55 -42.45
C VAL A 10 -35.85 -10.57 -41.14
N ARG A 11 -37.01 -11.26 -41.11
CA ARG A 11 -37.81 -11.39 -39.89
C ARG A 11 -37.07 -12.17 -38.81
N HIS A 12 -36.42 -13.29 -39.16
CA HIS A 12 -35.60 -14.06 -38.24
C HIS A 12 -34.41 -13.25 -37.71
N GLN A 13 -33.71 -12.53 -38.59
CA GLN A 13 -32.62 -11.65 -38.19
C GLN A 13 -33.10 -10.52 -37.27
N HIS A 14 -34.27 -9.94 -37.53
CA HIS A 14 -34.83 -8.90 -36.67
C HIS A 14 -35.11 -9.42 -35.25
N VAL A 15 -35.72 -10.59 -35.13
CA VAL A 15 -35.98 -11.24 -33.84
C VAL A 15 -34.67 -11.57 -33.13
N TYR A 16 -33.70 -12.14 -33.85
CA TYR A 16 -32.38 -12.45 -33.29
C TYR A 16 -31.65 -11.21 -32.78
N ILE A 17 -31.63 -10.12 -33.56
CA ILE A 17 -31.03 -8.84 -33.15
C ILE A 17 -31.75 -8.27 -31.92
N GLN A 18 -33.08 -8.40 -31.84
CA GLN A 18 -33.84 -7.93 -30.69
C GLN A 18 -33.51 -8.72 -29.42
N ASP A 19 -33.35 -10.05 -29.53
CA ASP A 19 -32.92 -10.92 -28.44
C ASP A 19 -31.49 -10.60 -27.98
N GLU A 20 -30.53 -10.48 -28.91
CA GLU A 20 -29.16 -10.03 -28.61
C GLU A 20 -29.13 -8.67 -27.92
N ARG A 21 -29.94 -7.71 -28.37
CA ARG A 21 -30.05 -6.40 -27.71
C ARG A 21 -30.57 -6.49 -26.28
N GLN A 22 -31.55 -7.36 -26.03
CA GLN A 22 -32.07 -7.59 -24.68
C GLN A 22 -31.02 -8.28 -23.79
N ASN A 23 -30.30 -9.25 -24.34
CA ASN A 23 -29.21 -9.95 -23.63
C ASN A 23 -28.07 -8.98 -23.26
N ILE A 24 -27.61 -8.15 -24.21
CA ILE A 24 -26.59 -7.11 -23.94
C ILE A 24 -27.09 -6.11 -22.90
N HIS A 25 -28.35 -5.68 -22.98
CA HIS A 25 -28.90 -4.76 -21.99
C HIS A 25 -28.92 -5.37 -20.59
N LYS A 26 -29.35 -6.63 -20.47
CA LYS A 26 -29.35 -7.36 -19.20
C LYS A 26 -27.93 -7.52 -18.65
N LEU A 27 -26.99 -7.95 -19.49
CA LEU A 27 -25.58 -8.07 -19.12
C LEU A 27 -25.00 -6.74 -18.61
N ASN A 28 -25.33 -5.62 -19.25
CA ASN A 28 -24.88 -4.31 -18.80
C ASN A 28 -25.47 -3.93 -17.43
N VAL A 29 -26.73 -4.25 -17.17
CA VAL A 29 -27.34 -4.02 -15.84
C VAL A 29 -26.64 -4.87 -14.79
N ASP A 30 -26.48 -6.17 -15.05
CA ASP A 30 -25.84 -7.11 -14.12
C ASP A 30 -24.39 -6.70 -13.81
N VAL A 31 -23.62 -6.28 -14.83
CA VAL A 31 -22.24 -5.78 -14.65
C VAL A 31 -22.20 -4.50 -13.82
N ASN A 32 -23.10 -3.54 -14.06
CA ASN A 32 -23.13 -2.30 -13.29
C ASN A 32 -23.50 -2.56 -11.82
N ASP A 33 -24.45 -3.45 -11.55
CA ASP A 33 -24.84 -3.81 -10.19
C ASP A 33 -23.67 -4.48 -9.43
N GLU A 34 -22.89 -5.34 -10.09
CA GLU A 34 -21.69 -5.94 -9.52
C GLU A 34 -20.58 -4.92 -9.29
N ILE A 35 -20.34 -4.00 -10.23
CA ILE A 35 -19.37 -2.91 -10.05
C ILE A 35 -19.74 -2.04 -8.84
N ASP A 36 -21.01 -1.64 -8.73
CA ASP A 36 -21.51 -0.85 -7.61
C ASP A 36 -21.33 -1.58 -6.28
N SER A 37 -21.61 -2.87 -6.24
CA SER A 37 -21.38 -3.73 -5.06
C SER A 37 -19.90 -3.80 -4.68
N MET A 38 -19.03 -3.95 -5.69
CA MET A 38 -17.59 -4.04 -5.50
C MET A 38 -17.00 -2.72 -5.01
N ILE A 39 -17.39 -1.58 -5.57
CA ILE A 39 -16.94 -0.24 -5.13
C ILE A 39 -17.31 0.00 -3.67
N LYS A 40 -18.55 -0.34 -3.25
CA LYS A 40 -19.00 -0.22 -1.85
C LYS A 40 -18.14 -1.06 -0.92
N SER A 41 -17.90 -2.32 -1.31
CA SER A 41 -17.08 -3.25 -0.53
C SER A 41 -15.63 -2.77 -0.40
N VAL A 42 -15.04 -2.28 -1.49
CA VAL A 42 -13.70 -1.69 -1.49
C VAL A 42 -13.66 -0.49 -0.55
N TRP A 43 -14.60 0.45 -0.67
CA TRP A 43 -14.64 1.62 0.20
C TRP A 43 -14.69 1.25 1.69
N ILE A 44 -15.53 0.27 2.09
CA ILE A 44 -15.59 -0.21 3.48
C ILE A 44 -14.23 -0.77 3.91
N ILE A 45 -13.67 -1.70 3.14
CA ILE A 45 -12.40 -2.38 3.46
C ILE A 45 -11.26 -1.35 3.62
N LYS A 46 -11.20 -0.35 2.74
CA LYS A 46 -10.14 0.67 2.77
C LYS A 46 -10.25 1.59 3.98
N ASN A 47 -11.46 2.03 4.31
CA ASN A 47 -11.66 2.86 5.51
C ASN A 47 -11.43 2.07 6.80
N GLN A 48 -11.83 0.80 6.86
CA GLN A 48 -11.52 -0.08 8.00
C GLN A 48 -10.03 -0.34 8.14
N ARG A 49 -9.32 -0.54 7.02
CA ARG A 49 -7.86 -0.72 7.03
C ARG A 49 -7.15 0.51 7.59
N TYR A 50 -7.57 1.69 7.17
CA TYR A 50 -7.06 2.95 7.71
C TYR A 50 -7.26 3.07 9.23
N ILE A 51 -8.42 2.70 9.74
CA ILE A 51 -8.67 2.68 11.19
C ILE A 51 -7.76 1.68 11.89
N CYS A 52 -7.52 0.50 11.30
CA CYS A 52 -6.59 -0.48 11.86
C CYS A 52 -5.16 0.06 11.93
N ASP A 53 -4.70 0.78 10.90
CA ASP A 53 -3.37 1.39 10.90
C ASP A 53 -3.27 2.48 11.99
N LYS A 54 -4.31 3.31 12.17
CA LYS A 54 -4.40 4.29 13.27
C LYS A 54 -4.42 3.65 14.66
N LEU A 55 -5.11 2.53 14.82
CA LEU A 55 -5.12 1.76 16.07
C LEU A 55 -3.73 1.23 16.39
N HIS A 56 -3.04 0.68 15.39
CA HIS A 56 -1.67 0.18 15.54
C HIS A 56 -0.72 1.31 15.98
N GLU A 57 -0.81 2.49 15.37
CA GLU A 57 -0.03 3.66 15.77
C GLU A 57 -0.40 4.15 17.19
N SER A 58 -1.68 4.18 17.54
CA SER A 58 -2.15 4.58 18.88
C SER A 58 -1.64 3.67 19.98
N HIS A 59 -1.61 2.36 19.75
CA HIS A 59 -1.04 1.39 20.69
C HIS A 59 0.41 1.70 21.05
N HIS A 60 1.16 2.35 20.16
CA HIS A 60 2.54 2.78 20.40
C HIS A 60 2.65 4.17 21.04
N GLN A 61 1.61 5.02 20.97
CA GLN A 61 1.68 6.44 21.34
C GLN A 61 0.73 6.88 22.47
N LEU A 62 -0.10 6.00 23.04
CA LEU A 62 -0.99 6.27 24.20
C LEU A 62 -1.92 7.50 24.02
N SER A 63 -2.16 7.96 22.79
CA SER A 63 -2.77 9.27 22.52
C SER A 63 -4.20 9.22 21.98
N ASN A 64 -4.63 8.14 21.30
CA ASN A 64 -5.99 8.03 20.77
C ASN A 64 -6.80 6.99 21.55
N ASP A 65 -8.04 7.35 21.90
CA ASP A 65 -9.00 6.44 22.54
C ASP A 65 -9.36 5.28 21.57
N PRO A 66 -8.90 4.04 21.85
CA PRO A 66 -9.15 2.89 20.98
C PRO A 66 -10.63 2.60 20.78
N ILE A 67 -11.47 2.95 21.77
CA ILE A 67 -12.91 2.71 21.73
C ILE A 67 -13.56 3.58 20.65
N ASN A 68 -13.13 4.83 20.50
CA ASN A 68 -13.66 5.73 19.46
C ASN A 68 -13.35 5.22 18.06
N LEU A 69 -12.13 4.74 17.82
CA LEU A 69 -11.72 4.17 16.54
C LEU A 69 -12.50 2.89 16.20
N ILE A 70 -12.74 2.02 17.18
CA ILE A 70 -13.58 0.82 16.99
C ILE A 70 -15.03 1.22 16.66
N ASN A 71 -15.57 2.22 17.35
CA ASN A 71 -16.91 2.73 17.06
C ASN A 71 -17.02 3.34 15.65
N GLU A 72 -15.99 4.04 15.18
CA GLU A 72 -15.92 4.52 13.79
C GLU A 72 -15.90 3.35 12.78
N SER A 73 -15.12 2.30 13.06
CA SER A 73 -15.08 1.10 12.21
C SER A 73 -16.45 0.43 12.09
N ASN A 74 -17.17 0.30 13.21
CA ASN A 74 -18.52 -0.24 13.24
C ASN A 74 -19.50 0.62 12.42
N LYS A 75 -19.39 1.96 12.49
CA LYS A 75 -20.21 2.89 11.69
C LYS A 75 -19.93 2.73 10.19
N ILE A 76 -18.67 2.55 9.79
CA ILE A 76 -18.30 2.31 8.40
C ILE A 76 -18.85 0.97 7.90
N GLN A 77 -18.80 -0.08 8.73
CA GLN A 77 -19.36 -1.38 8.38
C GLN A 77 -20.89 -1.34 8.16
N GLN A 78 -21.58 -0.50 8.92
CA GLN A 78 -23.02 -0.31 8.86
C GLN A 78 -23.43 0.88 7.97
N ALA A 79 -22.53 1.37 7.11
CA ALA A 79 -22.80 2.54 6.29
C ALA A 79 -23.84 2.24 5.21
N ASP A 80 -24.90 3.06 5.18
CA ASP A 80 -25.89 3.06 4.11
C ASP A 80 -25.42 3.94 2.94
N PHE A 81 -25.31 3.34 1.75
CA PHE A 81 -24.93 4.06 0.54
C PHE A 81 -26.16 4.73 -0.09
N ILE A 82 -26.09 6.06 -0.22
CA ILE A 82 -27.19 6.87 -0.76
C ILE A 82 -26.76 7.45 -2.10
N ILE A 83 -27.66 7.40 -3.09
CA ILE A 83 -27.47 8.01 -4.41
C ILE A 83 -27.24 9.52 -4.23
N GLY A 84 -26.18 10.05 -4.86
CA GLY A 84 -25.78 11.46 -4.76
C GLY A 84 -26.94 12.43 -5.01
N HIS A 85 -27.72 12.21 -6.07
CA HIS A 85 -28.89 13.01 -6.42
C HIS A 85 -29.89 13.15 -5.28
N LYS A 86 -30.13 12.05 -4.54
CA LYS A 86 -31.08 12.05 -3.41
C LYS A 86 -30.58 12.92 -2.25
N LYS A 87 -29.25 13.07 -2.10
CA LYS A 87 -28.63 13.82 -1.01
C LYS A 87 -28.35 15.27 -1.38
N PHE A 88 -27.88 15.52 -2.60
CA PHE A 88 -27.37 16.83 -3.04
C PHE A 88 -28.28 17.55 -4.04
N GLY A 89 -29.32 16.87 -4.57
CA GLY A 89 -30.22 17.44 -5.57
C GLY A 89 -29.45 18.00 -6.77
N SER A 90 -29.78 19.23 -7.17
CA SER A 90 -29.14 19.92 -8.30
C SER A 90 -27.61 20.12 -8.14
N ASN A 91 -27.10 20.15 -6.90
CA ASN A 91 -25.68 20.36 -6.62
C ASN A 91 -24.81 19.14 -6.94
N GLU A 92 -25.41 17.95 -7.11
CA GLU A 92 -24.67 16.75 -7.51
C GLU A 92 -23.91 16.99 -8.82
N SER A 93 -24.52 17.69 -9.78
CA SER A 93 -23.91 18.00 -11.06
C SER A 93 -22.63 18.84 -10.91
N LEU A 94 -22.65 19.83 -10.01
CA LEU A 94 -21.49 20.68 -9.72
C LEU A 94 -20.38 19.90 -9.02
N LEU A 95 -20.74 19.04 -8.05
CA LEU A 95 -19.79 18.16 -7.38
C LEU A 95 -19.15 17.17 -8.35
N SER A 96 -19.95 16.57 -9.23
CA SER A 96 -19.47 15.66 -10.26
C SER A 96 -18.52 16.36 -11.23
N GLN A 97 -18.83 17.58 -11.66
CA GLN A 97 -17.95 18.38 -12.52
C GLN A 97 -16.64 18.75 -11.82
N LEU A 98 -16.70 19.10 -10.53
CA LEU A 98 -15.50 19.39 -9.73
C LEU A 98 -14.60 18.15 -9.61
N LEU A 99 -15.16 17.01 -9.23
CA LEU A 99 -14.39 15.76 -9.09
C LEU A 99 -13.81 15.31 -10.43
N GLN A 100 -14.57 15.45 -11.52
CA GLN A 100 -14.08 15.17 -12.87
C GLN A 100 -12.93 16.10 -13.25
N HIS A 101 -13.07 17.41 -12.98
CA HIS A 101 -12.01 18.37 -13.27
C HIS A 101 -10.73 18.08 -12.48
N LEU A 102 -10.85 17.70 -11.21
CA LEU A 102 -9.71 17.29 -10.39
C LEU A 102 -9.04 16.04 -10.98
N ARG A 103 -9.83 15.04 -11.38
CA ARG A 103 -9.34 13.80 -12.00
C ARG A 103 -8.60 14.06 -13.32
N ASP A 104 -9.13 14.95 -14.15
CA ASP A 104 -8.56 15.30 -15.45
C ASP A 104 -7.33 16.21 -15.34
N ASN A 105 -7.07 16.80 -14.16
CA ASN A 105 -5.96 17.73 -13.94
C ASN A 105 -5.10 17.32 -12.73
N PRO A 106 -4.31 16.23 -12.84
CA PRO A 106 -3.42 15.75 -11.77
C PRO A 106 -2.52 16.84 -11.18
N LYS A 107 -1.96 17.71 -12.05
CA LYS A 107 -1.11 18.85 -11.66
C LYS A 107 -1.77 19.78 -10.63
N SER A 108 -3.07 20.04 -10.77
CA SER A 108 -3.84 20.88 -9.84
C SER A 108 -3.89 20.25 -8.44
N ILE A 109 -4.05 18.93 -8.37
CA ILE A 109 -4.02 18.18 -7.11
C ILE A 109 -2.61 18.19 -6.53
N SER A 110 -1.57 18.05 -7.34
CA SER A 110 -0.17 18.12 -6.90
C SER A 110 0.15 19.47 -6.24
N TYR A 111 -0.28 20.59 -6.83
CA TYR A 111 -0.15 21.90 -6.19
C TYR A 111 -0.96 22.01 -4.90
N LEU A 112 -2.21 21.52 -4.88
CA LEU A 112 -3.04 21.51 -3.69
C LEU A 112 -2.36 20.76 -2.54
N LEU A 113 -1.81 19.58 -2.81
CA LEU A 113 -1.08 18.77 -1.83
C LEU A 113 0.23 19.43 -1.39
N PHE A 114 0.95 20.07 -2.31
CA PHE A 114 2.17 20.81 -2.00
C PHE A 114 1.92 21.98 -1.03
N TYR A 115 0.87 22.76 -1.25
CA TYR A 115 0.51 23.86 -0.34
C TYR A 115 -0.10 23.34 0.97
N ALA A 116 -0.96 22.32 0.90
CA ALA A 116 -1.56 21.72 2.10
C ALA A 116 -0.51 21.12 3.04
N GLU A 117 0.59 20.59 2.50
CA GLU A 117 1.70 20.08 3.31
C GLU A 117 2.34 21.16 4.20
N LYS A 118 2.37 22.42 3.72
CA LYS A 118 2.96 23.54 4.45
C LYS A 118 2.01 24.12 5.49
N GLU A 119 0.73 24.21 5.16
CA GLU A 119 -0.27 24.93 5.98
C GLU A 119 -1.10 24.00 6.88
N CYS A 120 -1.29 22.73 6.49
CA CYS A 120 -2.31 21.83 7.05
C CYS A 120 -1.75 20.46 7.47
N THR A 121 -0.57 20.40 8.09
CA THR A 121 0.13 19.15 8.45
C THR A 121 -0.72 18.16 9.25
N ASN A 122 -1.55 18.64 10.18
CA ASN A 122 -2.43 17.79 11.00
C ASN A 122 -3.56 17.11 10.20
N PHE A 123 -3.96 17.71 9.08
CA PHE A 123 -5.04 17.23 8.21
C PHE A 123 -4.52 16.52 6.96
N LEU A 124 -3.22 16.63 6.66
CA LEU A 124 -2.61 16.16 5.42
C LEU A 124 -2.88 14.67 5.14
N ASP A 125 -2.72 13.82 6.16
CA ASP A 125 -2.99 12.38 6.06
C ASP A 125 -4.44 12.08 5.66
N LEU A 126 -5.40 12.81 6.25
CA LEU A 126 -6.82 12.68 5.93
C LEU A 126 -7.14 13.27 4.54
N LEU A 127 -6.51 14.40 4.17
CA LEU A 127 -6.67 15.01 2.86
C LEU A 127 -6.21 14.07 1.73
N CYS A 128 -5.01 13.49 1.86
CA CYS A 128 -4.50 12.52 0.89
C CYS A 128 -5.46 11.33 0.75
N LYS A 129 -6.01 10.84 1.87
CA LYS A 129 -7.00 9.75 1.86
C LYS A 129 -8.29 10.12 1.16
N ILE A 130 -8.81 11.32 1.42
CA ILE A 130 -10.00 11.83 0.74
C ILE A 130 -9.72 11.87 -0.76
N ILE A 131 -8.60 12.45 -1.20
CA ILE A 131 -8.25 12.53 -2.63
C ILE A 131 -8.15 11.14 -3.26
N ILE A 132 -7.43 10.20 -2.64
CA ILE A 132 -7.29 8.82 -3.14
C ILE A 132 -8.66 8.13 -3.22
N SER A 133 -9.52 8.34 -2.22
CA SER A 133 -10.85 7.72 -2.16
C SER A 133 -11.83 8.33 -3.16
N THR A 134 -11.90 9.66 -3.26
CA THR A 134 -12.97 10.36 -3.98
C THR A 134 -12.61 10.69 -5.42
N VAL A 135 -11.36 11.03 -5.71
CA VAL A 135 -10.91 11.38 -7.07
C VAL A 135 -10.43 10.14 -7.81
N TYR A 136 -9.65 9.30 -7.11
CA TYR A 136 -9.01 8.12 -7.69
C TYR A 136 -9.68 6.80 -7.31
N ASN A 137 -10.84 6.82 -6.64
CA ASN A 137 -11.62 5.63 -6.31
C ASN A 137 -10.81 4.46 -5.71
N HIS A 138 -9.87 4.77 -4.81
CA HIS A 138 -8.92 3.81 -4.24
C HIS A 138 -8.10 3.00 -5.27
N CYS A 139 -7.86 3.59 -6.45
CA CYS A 139 -7.16 2.95 -7.56
C CYS A 139 -7.81 1.64 -8.01
N PHE A 140 -9.15 1.58 -7.95
CA PHE A 140 -9.93 0.40 -8.32
C PHE A 140 -9.72 0.01 -9.78
N LEU A 141 -9.74 0.98 -10.70
CA LEU A 141 -9.44 0.76 -12.11
C LEU A 141 -7.97 1.09 -12.43
N GLU A 142 -7.45 0.50 -13.49
CA GLU A 142 -6.09 0.79 -13.95
C GLU A 142 -5.91 2.26 -14.35
N GLN A 143 -6.92 2.87 -14.97
CA GLN A 143 -6.90 4.30 -15.30
C GLN A 143 -6.77 5.17 -14.04
N ASP A 144 -7.38 4.78 -12.92
CA ASP A 144 -7.25 5.50 -11.65
C ASP A 144 -5.81 5.43 -11.13
N LYS A 145 -5.13 4.29 -11.33
CA LYS A 145 -3.72 4.10 -10.96
C LYS A 145 -2.82 5.01 -11.79
N ILE A 146 -3.02 5.05 -13.10
CA ILE A 146 -2.24 5.90 -14.01
C ILE A 146 -2.39 7.37 -13.61
N SER A 147 -3.62 7.84 -13.42
CA SER A 147 -3.86 9.24 -13.02
C SER A 147 -3.32 9.59 -11.64
N LEU A 148 -3.25 8.63 -10.70
CA LEU A 148 -2.59 8.84 -9.41
C LEU A 148 -1.06 8.94 -9.58
N ILE A 149 -0.47 8.11 -10.44
CA ILE A 149 0.97 8.15 -10.77
C ILE A 149 1.32 9.48 -11.42
N ASP A 150 0.53 9.95 -12.39
CA ASP A 150 0.73 11.26 -13.03
C ASP A 150 0.73 12.40 -12.00
N MET A 151 -0.18 12.35 -11.02
CA MET A 151 -0.22 13.33 -9.93
C MET A 151 1.03 13.29 -9.07
N MET A 152 1.53 12.09 -8.76
CA MET A 152 2.74 11.91 -7.97
C MET A 152 4.00 12.36 -8.72
N GLU A 153 4.06 12.14 -10.04
CA GLU A 153 5.12 12.64 -10.92
C GLU A 153 5.15 14.17 -10.92
N GLU A 154 4.01 14.81 -11.15
CA GLU A 154 3.85 16.27 -11.07
C GLU A 154 4.23 16.81 -9.67
N LEU A 155 3.92 16.07 -8.60
CA LEU A 155 4.31 16.46 -7.24
C LEU A 155 5.83 16.40 -7.04
N ILE A 156 6.52 15.41 -7.61
CA ILE A 156 7.99 15.33 -7.62
C ILE A 156 8.57 16.51 -8.41
N GLU A 157 8.02 16.83 -9.59
CA GLU A 157 8.47 17.98 -10.39
C GLU A 157 8.35 19.30 -9.60
N ILE A 158 7.25 19.49 -8.89
CA ILE A 158 7.08 20.63 -8.00
C ILE A 158 8.17 20.60 -6.93
N TYR A 159 8.38 19.48 -6.22
CA TYR A 159 9.38 19.41 -5.17
C TYR A 159 10.81 19.69 -5.65
N ILE A 160 11.19 19.25 -6.86
CA ILE A 160 12.49 19.55 -7.47
C ILE A 160 12.74 21.07 -7.56
N ASN A 161 11.69 21.84 -7.84
CA ASN A 161 11.80 23.29 -7.98
C ASN A 161 11.83 24.05 -6.63
N PHE A 162 11.40 23.41 -5.54
CA PHE A 162 11.20 24.10 -4.24
C PHE A 162 12.05 23.55 -3.09
N TYR A 163 12.70 22.39 -3.23
CA TYR A 163 13.52 21.77 -2.20
C TYR A 163 14.93 21.43 -2.71
N ASP A 164 15.96 21.92 -2.01
CA ASP A 164 17.36 21.61 -2.33
C ASP A 164 17.71 20.13 -2.05
N ASP A 165 17.13 19.55 -0.98
CA ASP A 165 17.31 18.14 -0.60
C ASP A 165 16.02 17.35 -0.82
N LEU A 166 15.72 17.11 -2.10
CA LEU A 166 14.56 16.32 -2.52
C LEU A 166 14.54 14.94 -1.85
N ARG A 167 15.69 14.28 -1.75
CA ARG A 167 15.78 12.92 -1.19
C ARG A 167 15.30 12.89 0.26
N ARG A 168 15.77 13.83 1.09
CA ARG A 168 15.32 13.93 2.47
C ARG A 168 13.83 14.22 2.57
N HIS A 169 13.31 15.04 1.68
CA HIS A 169 11.89 15.40 1.65
C HIS A 169 10.99 14.21 1.25
N LEU A 170 11.32 13.50 0.16
CA LEU A 170 10.56 12.33 -0.29
C LEU A 170 10.58 11.19 0.74
N HIS A 171 11.67 11.04 1.49
CA HIS A 171 11.78 10.05 2.56
C HIS A 171 11.08 10.47 3.87
N SER A 172 10.57 11.69 3.96
CA SER A 172 9.75 12.12 5.08
C SER A 172 8.43 11.35 5.08
N LYS A 173 8.14 10.62 6.16
CA LYS A 173 6.87 9.89 6.30
C LYS A 173 5.63 10.79 6.29
N ASN A 174 5.82 12.09 6.49
CA ASN A 174 4.77 13.09 6.63
C ASN A 174 4.66 14.02 5.41
N SER A 175 5.39 13.76 4.31
CA SER A 175 5.18 14.51 3.07
C SER A 175 3.94 14.00 2.34
N SER A 176 3.31 14.87 1.54
CA SER A 176 2.16 14.47 0.72
C SER A 176 2.51 13.28 -0.18
N PHE A 177 3.68 13.32 -0.82
CA PHE A 177 4.17 12.19 -1.61
C PHE A 177 4.38 10.94 -0.77
N GLY A 178 5.02 11.04 0.40
CA GLY A 178 5.29 9.89 1.25
C GLY A 178 4.03 9.20 1.78
N ILE A 179 2.95 9.96 1.99
CA ILE A 179 1.63 9.45 2.36
C ILE A 179 0.98 8.75 1.16
N VAL A 180 0.91 9.42 0.01
CA VAL A 180 0.27 8.87 -1.21
C VAL A 180 1.02 7.63 -1.72
N TYR A 181 2.35 7.67 -1.78
CA TYR A 181 3.19 6.56 -2.23
C TYR A 181 3.01 5.31 -1.36
N ARG A 182 2.90 5.49 -0.03
CA ARG A 182 2.63 4.37 0.88
C ARG A 182 1.29 3.71 0.55
N HIS A 183 0.24 4.51 0.40
CA HIS A 183 -1.06 4.00 -0.01
C HIS A 183 -0.98 3.29 -1.37
N PHE A 184 -0.33 3.88 -2.36
CA PHE A 184 -0.14 3.26 -3.67
C PHE A 184 0.56 1.88 -3.58
N CYS A 185 1.64 1.78 -2.80
CA CYS A 185 2.36 0.52 -2.59
C CYS A 185 1.53 -0.53 -1.83
N ASP A 186 0.76 -0.12 -0.83
CA ASP A 186 -0.13 -1.03 -0.07
C ASP A 186 -1.22 -1.64 -0.96
N GLU A 187 -1.56 -0.98 -2.07
CA GLU A 187 -2.51 -1.47 -3.06
C GLU A 187 -1.92 -2.47 -4.07
N GLN A 188 -0.59 -2.54 -4.21
CA GLN A 188 0.04 -3.43 -5.19
C GLN A 188 0.11 -4.87 -4.68
N SER A 189 -0.67 -5.76 -5.29
CA SER A 189 -0.70 -7.19 -4.96
C SER A 189 0.62 -7.88 -5.34
N GLU A 190 1.26 -7.36 -6.38
CA GLU A 190 2.52 -7.77 -6.98
C GLU A 190 3.65 -7.51 -5.99
N LEU A 191 3.63 -6.34 -5.35
CA LEU A 191 4.61 -5.96 -4.33
C LEU A 191 4.52 -6.87 -3.10
N LYS A 192 3.30 -7.19 -2.64
CA LYS A 192 3.07 -8.14 -1.53
C LYS A 192 3.58 -9.53 -1.87
N THR A 193 3.31 -9.99 -3.09
CA THR A 193 3.78 -11.28 -3.60
C THR A 193 5.31 -11.30 -3.70
N PHE A 194 5.92 -10.24 -4.24
CA PHE A 194 7.36 -10.06 -4.29
C PHE A 194 7.99 -10.14 -2.90
N TYR A 195 7.50 -9.37 -1.92
CA TYR A 195 8.04 -9.41 -0.56
C TYR A 195 7.88 -10.78 0.08
N ARG A 196 6.74 -11.44 -0.11
CA ARG A 196 6.53 -12.80 0.39
C ARG A 196 7.58 -13.75 -0.18
N LEU A 197 7.79 -13.75 -1.49
CA LEU A 197 8.75 -14.65 -2.14
C LEU A 197 10.20 -14.31 -1.78
N ALA A 198 10.55 -13.02 -1.77
CA ALA A 198 11.90 -12.55 -1.51
C ALA A 198 12.31 -12.68 -0.03
N LEU A 199 11.38 -12.54 0.92
CA LEU A 199 11.72 -12.47 2.34
C LEU A 199 11.41 -13.74 3.13
N THR A 200 10.47 -14.60 2.68
CA THR A 200 10.08 -15.79 3.46
C THR A 200 11.27 -16.70 3.76
N LYS A 201 12.08 -17.06 2.76
CA LYS A 201 13.23 -17.96 2.96
C LYS A 201 14.31 -17.36 3.89
N PRO A 202 14.79 -16.11 3.65
CA PRO A 202 15.72 -15.47 4.58
C PRO A 202 15.20 -15.33 6.02
N ILE A 203 13.92 -14.97 6.19
CA ILE A 203 13.30 -14.86 7.52
C ILE A 203 13.27 -16.22 8.21
N MET A 204 12.78 -17.27 7.53
CA MET A 204 12.72 -18.62 8.10
C MET A 204 14.10 -19.13 8.50
N LEU A 205 15.13 -18.82 7.71
CA LEU A 205 16.52 -19.19 8.00
C LEU A 205 17.09 -18.47 9.24
N VAL A 206 16.67 -17.24 9.52
CA VAL A 206 17.01 -16.55 10.77
C VAL A 206 16.23 -17.16 11.95
N LEU A 207 14.96 -17.46 11.76
CA LEU A 207 14.09 -18.03 12.81
C LEU A 207 14.46 -19.47 13.18
N SER A 208 15.09 -20.22 12.27
CA SER A 208 15.53 -21.59 12.54
C SER A 208 16.84 -21.70 13.35
N GLU A 209 17.47 -20.58 13.71
CA GLU A 209 18.67 -20.61 14.55
C GLU A 209 18.33 -20.70 16.03
N ASP A 210 18.69 -21.84 16.65
CA ASP A 210 18.45 -22.13 18.06
C ASP A 210 19.12 -21.13 19.03
N SER A 211 20.16 -20.43 18.60
CA SER A 211 20.90 -19.46 19.42
C SER A 211 21.33 -18.23 18.61
N LEU A 212 20.36 -17.40 18.23
CA LEU A 212 20.59 -16.19 17.45
C LEU A 212 21.07 -15.03 18.34
N PHE A 213 22.38 -14.94 18.55
CA PHE A 213 23.02 -13.76 19.16
C PHE A 213 23.82 -13.01 18.09
N LEU A 214 23.32 -11.85 17.65
CA LEU A 214 23.94 -11.00 16.62
C LEU A 214 24.54 -9.71 17.18
N ASP A 215 24.75 -9.62 18.50
CA ASP A 215 25.36 -8.45 19.13
C ASP A 215 26.83 -8.31 18.69
N ILE A 216 27.14 -7.19 18.02
CA ILE A 216 28.50 -6.86 17.55
C ILE A 216 29.36 -6.31 18.71
N ASP A 217 28.70 -5.72 19.71
CA ASP A 217 29.34 -5.25 20.93
C ASP A 217 29.63 -6.44 21.86
N SER A 218 30.91 -6.79 21.93
CA SER A 218 31.43 -7.88 22.76
C SER A 218 31.06 -7.73 24.23
N ASN A 219 31.06 -6.52 24.78
CA ASN A 219 30.78 -6.29 26.20
C ASN A 219 29.30 -6.51 26.49
N ARG A 220 28.43 -6.08 25.58
CA ARG A 220 26.98 -6.31 25.66
C ARG A 220 26.61 -7.77 25.41
N ALA A 221 27.33 -8.46 24.52
CA ALA A 221 27.10 -9.87 24.23
C ALA A 221 27.41 -10.77 25.44
N VAL A 222 28.48 -10.45 26.17
CA VAL A 222 28.88 -11.18 27.39
C VAL A 222 27.82 -11.08 28.49
N MET A 223 27.14 -9.93 28.61
CA MET A 223 26.08 -9.72 29.61
C MET A 223 24.84 -10.63 29.43
N ARG A 224 24.69 -11.31 28.29
CA ARG A 224 23.60 -12.27 28.08
C ARG A 224 23.84 -13.64 28.71
N PHE A 225 25.09 -13.95 29.05
CA PHE A 225 25.48 -15.22 29.64
C PHE A 225 25.51 -15.10 31.18
N CYS A 226 25.07 -16.15 31.88
CA CYS A 226 25.23 -16.19 33.33
C CYS A 226 26.72 -16.21 33.71
N GLN A 227 27.07 -15.93 34.96
CA GLN A 227 28.47 -15.83 35.38
C GLN A 227 29.26 -17.13 35.15
N GLU A 228 28.62 -18.28 35.33
CA GLU A 228 29.21 -19.61 35.08
C GLU A 228 29.42 -19.88 33.58
N GLU A 229 28.45 -19.49 32.74
CA GLU A 229 28.55 -19.58 31.28
C GLU A 229 29.61 -18.64 30.73
N ARG A 230 29.73 -17.42 31.28
CA ARG A 230 30.78 -16.47 30.92
C ARG A 230 32.17 -17.05 31.15
N GLN A 231 32.40 -17.62 32.32
CA GLN A 231 33.67 -18.27 32.64
C GLN A 231 33.93 -19.49 31.75
N LYS A 232 32.91 -20.28 31.40
CA LYS A 232 33.05 -21.42 30.48
C LYS A 232 33.35 -20.99 29.04
N HIS A 233 32.65 -19.98 28.53
CA HIS A 233 32.77 -19.54 27.14
C HIS A 233 33.99 -18.66 26.88
N PHE A 234 34.35 -17.81 27.85
CA PHE A 234 35.37 -16.76 27.68
C PHE A 234 36.53 -16.89 28.67
N GLY A 235 36.41 -17.60 29.78
CA GLY A 235 37.46 -17.69 30.81
C GLY A 235 37.39 -16.57 31.85
N HIS A 236 38.48 -16.33 32.59
CA HIS A 236 38.53 -15.29 33.61
C HIS A 236 38.73 -13.90 33.00
N GLU A 237 37.94 -12.93 33.47
CA GLU A 237 38.06 -11.52 33.04
C GLU A 237 39.48 -10.99 33.31
N ASN A 238 39.97 -10.11 32.41
CA ASN A 238 41.32 -9.53 32.42
C ASN A 238 42.48 -10.50 32.13
N THR A 239 42.19 -11.67 31.56
CA THR A 239 43.22 -12.58 31.04
C THR A 239 43.38 -12.42 29.52
N PRO A 240 44.59 -12.67 28.96
CA PRO A 240 44.80 -12.62 27.51
C PRO A 240 43.96 -13.68 26.76
N GLU A 241 43.70 -14.83 27.41
CA GLU A 241 42.83 -15.88 26.87
C GLU A 241 41.38 -15.40 26.73
N TYR A 242 40.90 -14.61 27.68
CA TYR A 242 39.56 -14.02 27.64
C TYR A 242 39.40 -13.03 26.49
N GLU A 243 40.38 -12.15 26.30
CA GLU A 243 40.37 -11.23 25.15
C GLU A 243 40.42 -11.97 23.80
N GLU A 244 41.19 -13.06 23.71
CA GLU A 244 41.27 -13.87 22.50
C GLU A 244 39.93 -14.57 22.19
N LYS A 245 39.32 -15.23 23.20
CA LYS A 245 38.01 -15.89 23.06
C LYS A 245 36.90 -14.90 22.72
N LEU A 246 36.92 -13.73 23.33
CA LEU A 246 35.96 -12.65 23.06
C LEU A 246 36.12 -12.12 21.62
N ASN A 247 37.35 -11.93 21.15
CA ASN A 247 37.63 -11.54 19.77
C ASN A 247 37.20 -12.63 18.77
N ARG A 248 37.39 -13.91 19.11
CA ARG A 248 36.93 -15.04 18.30
C ARG A 248 35.40 -15.09 18.21
N TYR A 249 34.71 -14.87 19.33
CA TYR A 249 33.25 -14.76 19.37
C TYR A 249 32.76 -13.61 18.49
N LYS A 250 33.33 -12.40 18.65
CA LYS A 250 33.00 -11.24 17.81
C LYS A 250 33.18 -11.54 16.32
N LYS A 251 34.30 -12.15 15.92
CA LYS A 251 34.54 -12.54 14.52
C LYS A 251 33.47 -13.52 14.01
N ARG A 252 33.09 -14.52 14.81
CA ARG A 252 32.03 -15.48 14.47
C ARG A 252 30.67 -14.80 14.33
N THR A 253 30.32 -13.88 15.22
CA THR A 253 29.07 -13.11 15.16
C THR A 253 28.99 -12.25 13.91
N ILE A 254 30.07 -11.55 13.56
CA ILE A 254 30.16 -10.77 12.33
C ILE A 254 29.99 -11.67 11.09
N GLN A 255 30.63 -12.85 11.08
CA GLN A 255 30.47 -13.81 9.97
C GLN A 255 29.03 -14.32 9.85
N LYS A 256 28.39 -14.67 10.97
CA LYS A 256 26.97 -15.06 10.99
C LYS A 256 26.07 -13.94 10.47
N MET A 257 26.26 -12.70 10.95
CA MET A 257 25.49 -11.55 10.48
C MET A 257 25.68 -11.32 8.97
N LYS A 258 26.92 -11.38 8.47
CA LYS A 258 27.21 -11.30 7.04
C LYS A 258 26.49 -12.40 6.26
N TYR A 259 26.47 -13.63 6.77
CA TYR A 259 25.76 -14.74 6.15
C TYR A 259 24.26 -14.45 6.00
N PHE A 260 23.58 -14.02 7.08
CA PHE A 260 22.15 -13.67 7.02
C PHE A 260 21.90 -12.52 6.06
N VAL A 261 22.63 -11.41 6.20
CA VAL A 261 22.48 -10.23 5.34
C VAL A 261 22.69 -10.58 3.87
N ASN A 262 23.71 -11.38 3.55
CA ASN A 262 23.95 -11.83 2.18
C ASN A 262 22.81 -12.71 1.65
N ASN A 263 22.18 -13.54 2.48
CA ASN A 263 20.99 -14.30 2.09
C ASN A 263 19.79 -13.39 1.80
N PHE A 264 19.56 -12.35 2.61
CA PHE A 264 18.53 -11.34 2.32
C PHE A 264 18.81 -10.62 0.99
N ILE A 265 20.04 -10.11 0.79
CA ILE A 265 20.43 -9.40 -0.43
C ILE A 265 20.29 -10.29 -1.66
N ARG A 266 20.78 -11.54 -1.57
CA ARG A 266 20.67 -12.50 -2.67
C ARG A 266 19.23 -12.81 -3.00
N SER A 267 18.41 -13.12 -1.98
CA SER A 267 17.00 -13.42 -2.19
C SER A 267 16.24 -12.23 -2.79
N LEU A 268 16.53 -11.00 -2.36
CA LEU A 268 15.97 -9.80 -2.99
C LEU A 268 16.35 -9.72 -4.47
N LYS A 269 17.65 -9.85 -4.80
CA LYS A 269 18.16 -9.81 -6.18
C LYS A 269 17.56 -10.88 -7.08
N ASP A 270 17.51 -12.12 -6.60
CA ASP A 270 17.02 -13.28 -7.35
C ASP A 270 15.52 -13.13 -7.71
N ASN A 271 14.76 -12.34 -6.94
CA ASN A 271 13.34 -12.12 -7.16
C ASN A 271 13.01 -10.77 -7.85
N VAL A 272 13.99 -9.90 -8.17
CA VAL A 272 13.73 -8.58 -8.79
C VAL A 272 12.99 -8.69 -10.14
N MET A 273 13.24 -9.75 -10.90
CA MET A 273 12.56 -9.95 -12.19
C MET A 273 11.04 -10.17 -12.06
N LEU A 274 10.59 -10.65 -10.89
CA LEU A 274 9.15 -10.80 -10.60
C LEU A 274 8.46 -9.44 -10.42
N PHE A 275 9.22 -8.37 -10.17
CA PHE A 275 8.70 -7.02 -10.10
C PHE A 275 8.43 -6.43 -11.49
N HIS A 276 9.18 -6.85 -12.52
CA HIS A 276 9.04 -6.31 -13.89
C HIS A 276 7.97 -7.03 -14.72
N ASN A 277 7.75 -8.32 -14.49
CA ASN A 277 6.86 -9.14 -15.31
C ASN A 277 5.36 -8.93 -15.01
N HIS A 278 5.00 -8.19 -13.96
CA HIS A 278 3.62 -7.90 -13.60
C HIS A 278 3.20 -6.45 -13.84
N SER A 279 4.11 -5.58 -14.30
CA SER A 279 3.85 -4.16 -14.57
C SER A 279 3.49 -3.87 -16.04
N TYR A 280 3.41 -4.91 -16.88
CA TYR A 280 3.13 -4.83 -18.33
C TYR A 280 2.10 -5.88 -18.79
N GLY A 281 1.26 -6.39 -17.89
CA GLY A 281 0.24 -7.40 -18.19
C GLY A 281 -1.17 -6.85 -18.05
#